data_AF-A0A1B8UJ18-F1
#
_entry.id   AF-A0A1B8UJ18-F1
#
_cell.length_a   1.000
_cell.length_b   1.000
_cell.length_c   1.000
_cell.angle_alpha   90.00
_cell.angle_beta   90.00
_cell.angle_gamma   90.00
#
_symmetry.space_group_name_H-M   'P 1'
#
loop_
_entity.id
_entity.type
_entity.pdbx_description
1 polymer ?
#
loop_
_entity_poly.entity_id
_entity_poly.type
_entity_poly.pdbx_seq_one_letter_code
_entity_poly.pdbx_strand_id
1 'polypeptide(L)'
;MGKDPKVQKEANDLIAKFLAGNKNPGLRTGTKNLFKNISYLRGEEGARVFFRMEKGEMVILAKANKHNEQAVIDVLTKLYK
;
A
#
# COMPACT_ATOMS: atom_id res chain seq x y z
N MET A 1 11.30 4.04 -3.72
CA MET A 1 10.09 4.57 -4.41
C MET A 1 10.34 5.94 -5.06
N GLY A 2 10.81 6.96 -4.34
CA GLY A 2 10.79 8.37 -4.81
C GLY A 2 11.61 8.75 -6.05
N LYS A 3 12.37 7.83 -6.66
CA LYS A 3 13.10 8.10 -7.92
C LYS A 3 12.46 7.47 -9.16
N ASP A 4 11.52 6.54 -8.99
CA ASP A 4 10.89 5.84 -10.12
C ASP A 4 9.51 6.44 -10.41
N PRO A 5 9.32 7.15 -11.54
CA PRO A 5 8.06 7.79 -11.88
C PRO A 5 6.94 6.77 -12.17
N LYS A 6 7.26 5.57 -12.68
CA LYS A 6 6.25 4.54 -12.96
C LYS A 6 5.66 4.01 -11.66
N VAL A 7 6.52 3.71 -10.69
CA VAL A 7 6.09 3.23 -9.37
C VAL A 7 5.28 4.31 -8.62
N GLN A 8 5.63 5.58 -8.77
CA GLN A 8 4.86 6.68 -8.18
C GLN A 8 3.47 6.82 -8.79
N LYS A 9 3.38 6.77 -10.12
CA LYS A 9 2.10 6.80 -10.82
C LYS A 9 1.23 5.61 -10.40
N GLU A 10 1.80 4.41 -10.37
CA GLU A 10 1.09 3.20 -9.95
C GLU A 10 0.56 3.32 -8.52
N ALA A 11 1.35 3.85 -7.58
CA ALA A 11 0.89 4.06 -6.21
C ALA A 11 -0.36 4.96 -6.16
N ASN A 12 -0.41 6.02 -6.96
CA ASN A 12 -1.57 6.91 -7.05
C ASN A 12 -2.77 6.21 -7.68
N ASP A 13 -2.55 5.44 -8.76
CA ASP A 13 -3.61 4.68 -9.44
C ASP A 13 -4.22 3.62 -8.51
N LEU A 14 -3.40 2.95 -7.69
CA LEU A 14 -3.88 1.98 -6.69
C LEU A 14 -4.78 2.63 -5.64
N ILE A 15 -4.38 3.80 -5.13
CA ILE A 15 -5.16 4.56 -4.14
C ILE A 15 -6.50 4.98 -4.74
N ALA A 16 -6.48 5.56 -5.95
CA ALA A 16 -7.69 6.03 -6.62
C ALA A 16 -8.69 4.87 -6.85
N LYS A 17 -8.22 3.73 -7.36
CA LYS A 17 -9.05 2.53 -7.55
C LYS A 17 -9.63 2.01 -6.23
N PHE A 18 -8.82 1.96 -5.17
CA PHE A 18 -9.27 1.51 -3.86
C PHE A 18 -10.38 2.41 -3.30
N LEU A 19 -10.19 3.72 -3.37
CA LEU A 19 -11.18 4.71 -2.93
C LEU A 19 -12.45 4.69 -3.77
N ALA A 20 -12.36 4.30 -5.05
CA ALA A 20 -13.51 4.06 -5.92
C ALA A 20 -14.27 2.75 -5.61
N GLY A 21 -13.88 2.02 -4.56
CA GLY A 21 -14.54 0.78 -4.12
C GLY A 21 -13.92 -0.50 -4.68
N ASN A 22 -12.86 -0.42 -5.50
CA ASN A 22 -12.13 -1.62 -5.93
C ASN A 22 -11.23 -2.13 -4.80
N LYS A 23 -11.74 -3.10 -4.04
CA LYS A 23 -11.00 -3.74 -2.93
C LYS A 23 -9.74 -4.50 -3.38
N ASN A 24 -9.55 -4.73 -4.68
CA ASN A 24 -8.40 -5.42 -5.25
C ASN A 24 -7.79 -4.62 -6.43
N PRO A 25 -7.20 -3.44 -6.15
CA PRO A 25 -6.86 -2.48 -7.20
C PRO A 25 -5.62 -2.87 -8.03
N GLY A 26 -4.77 -3.75 -7.50
CA GLY A 26 -3.68 -4.38 -8.24
C GLY A 26 -4.20 -5.61 -8.98
N LEU A 27 -4.13 -5.60 -10.31
CA LEU A 27 -4.76 -6.60 -11.17
C LEU A 27 -4.36 -8.05 -10.81
N ARG A 28 -3.10 -8.28 -10.43
CA ARG A 28 -2.59 -9.60 -10.01
C ARG A 28 -2.11 -9.69 -8.56
N THR A 29 -1.67 -8.58 -7.98
CA THR A 29 -0.94 -8.58 -6.69
C THR A 29 -1.81 -8.17 -5.51
N GLY A 30 -2.87 -7.41 -5.78
CA GLY A 30 -4.01 -7.18 -4.90
C GLY A 30 -3.77 -6.43 -3.61
N THR A 31 -4.81 -6.42 -2.76
CA THR A 31 -4.73 -5.94 -1.37
C THR A 31 -4.35 -7.07 -0.44
N LYS A 32 -3.36 -6.86 0.42
CA LYS A 32 -2.98 -7.81 1.48
C LYS A 32 -3.20 -7.21 2.86
N ASN A 33 -3.74 -8.01 3.77
CA ASN A 33 -3.67 -7.69 5.20
C ASN A 33 -2.23 -7.91 5.68
N LEU A 34 -1.68 -6.95 6.43
CA LEU A 34 -0.37 -7.09 7.04
C LEU A 34 -0.51 -7.67 8.46
N PHE A 35 -1.27 -6.99 9.31
CA PHE A 35 -1.72 -7.43 10.63
C PHE A 35 -2.76 -6.44 11.18
N LYS A 36 -3.57 -6.87 12.15
CA LYS A 36 -4.63 -6.03 12.77
C LYS A 36 -5.46 -5.33 11.67
N ASN A 37 -5.65 -4.02 11.77
CA ASN A 37 -6.34 -3.18 10.80
C ASN A 37 -5.41 -2.56 9.73
N ILE A 38 -4.14 -2.97 9.66
CA ILE A 38 -3.19 -2.49 8.66
C ILE A 38 -3.19 -3.43 7.46
N SER A 39 -3.44 -2.87 6.29
CA SER A 39 -3.38 -3.56 4.99
C SER A 39 -2.45 -2.79 4.05
N TYR A 40 -2.11 -3.38 2.93
CA TYR A 40 -1.36 -2.68 1.90
C TYR A 40 -1.76 -3.10 0.50
N LEU A 41 -1.78 -2.13 -0.40
CA LEU A 41 -2.01 -2.30 -1.83
C LEU A 41 -0.69 -2.68 -2.49
N ARG A 42 -0.75 -3.64 -3.41
CA ARG A 42 0.40 -4.07 -4.20
C ARG A 42 0.13 -3.74 -5.65
N GLY A 43 1.10 -3.12 -6.28
CA GLY A 43 1.15 -2.88 -7.71
C GLY A 43 2.04 -3.88 -8.44
N GLU A 44 1.89 -3.93 -9.76
CA GLU A 44 2.65 -4.77 -10.69
C GLU A 44 4.02 -4.18 -10.99
N GLU A 45 4.11 -2.85 -11.18
CA GLU A 45 5.38 -2.11 -11.33
C GLU A 45 6.19 -2.13 -10.02
N GLY A 46 5.55 -2.52 -8.92
CA GLY A 46 6.16 -2.80 -7.64
C GLY A 46 5.82 -1.79 -6.57
N ALA A 47 4.84 -0.90 -6.79
CA ALA A 47 4.34 0.00 -5.76
C ALA A 47 3.78 -0.78 -4.56
N ARG A 48 3.96 -0.23 -3.37
CA ARG A 48 3.38 -0.69 -2.11
C ARG A 48 2.79 0.51 -1.39
N VAL A 49 1.52 0.45 -1.03
CA VAL A 49 0.85 1.51 -0.25
C VAL A 49 0.27 0.89 1.00
N PHE A 50 0.88 1.16 2.14
CA PHE A 50 0.45 0.67 3.44
C PHE A 50 -0.55 1.64 4.05
N PHE A 51 -1.67 1.13 4.53
CA PHE A 51 -2.77 1.94 5.03
C PHE A 51 -3.57 1.20 6.11
N ARG A 52 -4.38 1.96 6.84
CA ARG A 52 -5.49 1.45 7.65
C ARG A 52 -6.74 2.26 7.34
N MET A 53 -7.90 1.68 7.64
CA MET A 53 -9.16 2.42 7.59
C MET A 53 -9.50 2.91 9.00
N GLU A 54 -9.80 4.21 9.14
CA GLU A 54 -10.26 4.81 10.39
C GLU A 54 -11.49 5.67 10.11
N LYS A 55 -12.62 5.35 10.76
CA LYS A 55 -13.89 6.10 10.59
C LYS A 55 -14.32 6.29 9.12
N GLY A 56 -14.01 5.33 8.25
CA GLY A 56 -14.33 5.38 6.81
C GLY A 56 -13.27 6.06 5.95
N GLU A 57 -12.22 6.63 6.54
CA GLU A 57 -11.13 7.29 5.83
C GLU A 57 -9.92 6.35 5.68
N MET A 58 -9.25 6.45 4.54
CA MET A 58 -7.99 5.76 4.30
C MET A 58 -6.83 6.57 4.88
N VAL A 59 -6.19 6.05 5.92
CA VAL A 59 -4.97 6.64 6.50
C VAL A 59 -3.76 5.92 5.91
N ILE A 60 -3.00 6.63 5.08
CA ILE A 60 -1.76 6.11 4.49
C ILE A 60 -0.66 6.17 5.55
N LEU A 61 -0.09 5.01 5.87
CA LEU A 61 0.98 4.87 6.86
C LEU A 61 2.37 4.93 6.22
N ALA A 62 2.50 4.37 5.01
CA ALA A 62 3.76 4.39 4.26
C ALA A 62 3.52 4.13 2.77
N LYS A 63 4.46 4.62 1.94
CA LYS A 63 4.58 4.22 0.54
C LYS A 63 5.97 3.63 0.29
N ALA A 64 6.02 2.53 -0.45
CA ALA A 64 7.24 1.77 -0.69
C ALA A 64 7.25 1.22 -2.12
N ASN A 65 8.37 0.60 -2.50
CA ASN A 65 8.44 -0.29 -3.66
C ASN A 65 8.77 -1.72 -3.21
N LYS A 66 8.75 -2.68 -4.14
CA LYS A 66 9.05 -4.10 -3.83
C LYS A 66 10.41 -4.32 -3.17
N HIS A 67 11.39 -3.44 -3.40
CA HIS A 67 12.74 -3.60 -2.87
C HIS A 67 12.87 -3.19 -1.40
N ASN A 68 12.00 -2.31 -0.91
CA ASN A 68 12.00 -1.86 0.48
C ASN A 68 10.73 -2.23 1.25
N GLU A 69 9.93 -3.17 0.70
CA GLU A 69 8.70 -3.69 1.29
C GLU A 69 8.95 -4.23 2.71
N GLN A 70 9.95 -5.09 2.89
CA GLN A 70 10.26 -5.69 4.20
C GLN A 70 10.69 -4.64 5.23
N ALA A 71 11.53 -3.68 4.84
CA ALA A 71 11.98 -2.63 5.75
C ALA A 71 10.81 -1.78 6.29
N VAL A 72 9.83 -1.47 5.43
CA VAL A 72 8.60 -0.77 5.86
C VAL A 72 7.74 -1.66 6.75
N ILE A 73 7.61 -2.96 6.43
CA ILE A 73 6.88 -3.92 7.26
C ILE A 73 7.49 -4.00 8.67
N ASP A 74 8.81 -4.05 8.78
CA ASP A 74 9.51 -4.14 10.06
C ASP A 74 9.28 -2.89 10.91
N VAL A 75 9.32 -1.70 10.31
CA VAL A 75 9.02 -0.43 10.99
C VAL A 75 7.58 -0.39 11.46
N LEU A 76 6.61 -0.71 10.59
CA LEU A 76 5.19 -0.73 10.96
C LEU A 76 4.91 -1.77 12.05
N THR A 77 5.57 -2.93 12.00
CA THR A 77 5.47 -3.97 13.01
C THR A 77 5.93 -3.45 14.36
N LYS A 78 7.09 -2.80 14.44
CA LYS A 78 7.60 -2.21 15.68
C LYS A 78 6.69 -1.12 16.27
N LEU A 79 6.00 -0.36 15.42
CA LEU A 79 5.15 0.75 15.85
C LEU A 79 3.74 0.32 16.25
N TYR A 80 3.20 -0.74 15.63
CA TYR A 80 1.76 -1.03 15.69
C TYR A 80 1.40 -2.49 16.01
N LYS A 81 2.35 -3.43 15.99
CA LYS A 81 2.08 -4.84 16.33
C LYS A 81 2.27 -5.08 17.82
#